data_AF-A0AAV2IZF3-F1
#
_entry.id   AF-A0AAV2IZF3-F1
#
_cell.length_a   1.000
_cell.length_b   1.000
_cell.length_c   1.000
_cell.angle_alpha   90.00
_cell.angle_beta   90.00
_cell.angle_gamma   90.00
#
_symmetry.space_group_name_H-M   'P 1'
#
loop_
_entity.id
_entity.type
_entity.pdbx_description
1 polymer ?
#
loop_
_entity_poly.entity_id
_entity_poly.type
_entity_poly.pdbx_seq_one_letter_code
_entity_poly.pdbx_strand_id
1 'polypeptide(L)'
;MRCKAKQLEAMEADLQRRDTFYRDQVARLEERSAQFYKVTTENYHKAADEVNAKYKRFEASPVCADLQGQILACYRENTGKTLNCSNISALYLQCVNKAKMDKLKT
;
A
#
# COMPACT_ATOMS: atom_id res chain seq x y z
N MET A 1 -16.02 54.49 -43.62
CA MET A 1 -16.68 53.73 -42.53
C MET A 1 -16.92 52.26 -42.89
N ARG A 2 -17.51 51.93 -44.06
CA ARG A 2 -17.86 50.53 -44.45
C ARG A 2 -16.71 49.52 -44.54
N CYS A 3 -15.49 49.93 -44.93
CA CYS A 3 -14.34 49.02 -45.02
C CYS A 3 -13.79 48.57 -43.66
N LYS A 4 -13.92 49.41 -42.63
CA LYS A 4 -13.40 49.12 -41.29
C LYS A 4 -14.27 48.10 -40.56
N ALA A 5 -15.59 48.13 -40.78
CA ALA A 5 -16.52 47.12 -40.28
C ALA A 5 -16.21 45.72 -40.84
N LYS A 6 -16.00 45.61 -42.16
CA LYS A 6 -15.62 44.34 -42.80
C LYS A 6 -14.28 43.78 -42.32
N GLN A 7 -13.31 44.65 -42.02
CA GLN A 7 -12.02 44.24 -41.47
C GLN A 7 -12.15 43.71 -40.03
N LEU A 8 -13.02 44.31 -39.22
CA LEU A 8 -13.31 43.84 -37.87
C LEU A 8 -14.01 42.49 -37.89
N GLU A 9 -15.04 42.31 -38.73
CA GLU A 9 -15.74 41.03 -38.89
C GLU A 9 -14.79 39.90 -39.31
N ALA A 10 -13.88 40.17 -40.25
CA ALA A 10 -12.89 39.18 -40.70
C ALA A 10 -11.89 38.82 -39.58
N MET A 11 -11.46 39.79 -38.78
CA MET A 11 -10.56 39.55 -37.66
C MET A 11 -11.26 38.79 -36.53
N GLU A 12 -12.53 39.10 -36.25
CA GLU A 12 -13.34 38.39 -35.26
C GLU A 12 -13.56 36.92 -35.66
N ALA A 13 -13.85 36.67 -36.94
CA ALA A 13 -13.95 35.30 -37.47
C ALA A 13 -12.63 34.52 -37.35
N ASP A 14 -11.48 35.15 -37.61
CA ASP A 14 -10.17 34.50 -37.44
C ASP A 14 -9.87 34.20 -35.95
N LEU A 15 -10.19 35.15 -35.06
CA LEU A 15 -10.05 34.95 -33.61
C LEU A 15 -10.92 33.80 -33.10
N GLN A 16 -12.20 33.73 -33.51
CA GLN A 16 -13.10 32.63 -33.14
C GLN A 16 -12.62 31.28 -33.67
N ARG A 17 -12.07 31.25 -34.89
CA ARG A 17 -11.50 30.02 -35.46
C ARG A 17 -10.28 29.54 -34.67
N ARG A 18 -9.43 30.46 -34.21
CA ARG A 18 -8.28 30.11 -33.38
C ARG A 18 -8.70 29.66 -31.98
N ASP A 19 -9.64 30.35 -31.36
CA ASP A 19 -10.16 30.01 -30.02
C ASP A 19 -10.76 28.60 -30.03
N THR A 20 -11.61 28.27 -31.01
CA THR A 20 -12.18 26.92 -31.15
C THR A 20 -11.10 25.87 -31.38
N PHE A 21 -10.13 26.13 -32.27
CA PHE A 21 -9.01 25.22 -32.50
C PHE A 21 -8.18 24.94 -31.22
N TYR A 22 -7.83 25.98 -30.47
CA TYR A 22 -7.03 25.82 -29.25
C TYR A 22 -7.82 25.16 -28.13
N ARG A 23 -9.12 25.45 -27.98
CA ARG A 23 -9.98 24.75 -27.03
C ARG A 23 -10.07 23.26 -27.32
N ASP A 24 -10.24 22.89 -28.59
CA ASP A 24 -10.26 21.48 -28.99
C ASP A 24 -8.95 20.76 -28.67
N GLN A 25 -7.81 21.43 -28.88
CA GLN A 25 -6.50 20.86 -28.53
C GLN A 25 -6.34 20.67 -27.01
N VAL A 26 -6.75 21.67 -26.22
CA VAL A 26 -6.71 21.58 -24.75
C VAL A 26 -7.61 20.45 -24.26
N ALA A 27 -8.85 20.37 -24.75
CA ALA A 27 -9.78 19.31 -24.37
C ALA A 27 -9.22 17.90 -24.66
N ARG A 28 -8.57 17.71 -25.82
CA ARG A 28 -7.92 16.43 -26.16
C ARG A 28 -6.74 16.11 -25.26
N LEU A 29 -5.96 17.12 -24.87
CA LEU A 29 -4.83 16.95 -23.95
C LEU A 29 -5.32 16.59 -22.53
N GLU A 30 -6.36 17.27 -22.06
CA GLU A 30 -6.99 16.99 -20.76
C GLU A 30 -7.58 15.59 -20.72
N GLU A 31 -8.31 15.18 -21.77
CA GLU A 31 -8.87 13.83 -21.87
C GLU A 31 -7.76 12.77 -21.84
N ARG A 32 -6.70 12.93 -22.65
CA ARG A 32 -5.57 12.01 -22.68
C ARG A 32 -4.86 11.96 -21.32
N SER A 33 -4.69 13.11 -20.67
CA SER A 33 -4.06 13.19 -19.35
C SER A 33 -4.87 12.44 -18.30
N ALA A 34 -6.19 12.63 -18.29
CA ALA A 34 -7.10 11.94 -17.37
C ALA A 34 -7.08 10.42 -17.57
N GLN A 35 -7.10 9.96 -18.83
CA GLN A 35 -7.00 8.54 -19.16
C GLN A 35 -5.65 7.95 -18.70
N PHE A 36 -4.55 8.65 -18.96
CA PHE A 36 -3.22 8.21 -18.53
C PHE A 36 -3.11 8.15 -17.01
N TYR A 37 -3.61 9.16 -16.31
CA TYR A 37 -3.59 9.22 -14.84
C TYR A 37 -4.38 8.05 -14.23
N LYS A 38 -5.57 7.77 -14.76
CA LYS A 38 -6.42 6.65 -14.33
C LYS A 38 -5.69 5.31 -14.46
N VAL A 39 -5.21 4.99 -15.65
CA VAL A 39 -4.50 3.72 -15.92
C VAL A 39 -3.22 3.60 -15.10
N THR A 40 -2.46 4.69 -14.96
CA THR A 40 -1.23 4.70 -14.16
C THR A 40 -1.52 4.43 -12.68
N THR A 41 -2.56 5.05 -12.14
CA THR A 41 -2.98 4.86 -10.75
C THR A 41 -3.45 3.43 -10.51
N GLU A 42 -4.29 2.89 -11.40
CA GLU A 42 -4.76 1.50 -11.33
C GLU A 42 -3.60 0.50 -11.40
N ASN A 43 -2.66 0.70 -12.33
CA ASN A 43 -1.49 -0.16 -12.47
C ASN A 43 -0.55 -0.07 -11.25
N TYR A 44 -0.37 1.12 -10.69
CA TYR A 44 0.44 1.32 -9.49
C TYR A 44 -0.15 0.56 -8.30
N HIS A 45 -1.45 0.73 -8.04
CA HIS A 45 -2.11 0.04 -6.93
C HIS A 45 -2.06 -1.48 -7.12
N LYS A 46 -2.33 -1.97 -8.33
CA LYS A 46 -2.23 -3.39 -8.64
C LYS A 46 -0.82 -3.94 -8.39
N ALA A 47 0.22 -3.24 -8.87
CA ALA A 47 1.61 -3.64 -8.63
C ALA A 47 1.97 -3.60 -7.13
N ALA A 48 1.50 -2.60 -6.40
CA ALA A 48 1.69 -2.51 -4.95
C ALA A 48 1.01 -3.68 -4.22
N ASP A 49 -0.21 -4.04 -4.62
CA ASP A 49 -0.94 -5.17 -4.05
C ASP A 49 -0.28 -6.51 -4.38
N GLU A 50 0.23 -6.70 -5.61
CA GLU A 50 0.97 -7.90 -6.01
C GLU A 50 2.28 -8.05 -5.21
N VAL A 51 3.03 -6.96 -5.06
CA VAL A 51 4.24 -6.94 -4.24
C VAL A 51 3.89 -7.20 -2.77
N ASN A 52 2.85 -6.57 -2.26
CA ASN A 52 2.39 -6.82 -0.89
C ASN A 52 1.96 -8.27 -0.73
N ALA A 53 1.16 -8.85 -1.62
CA ALA A 53 0.77 -10.26 -1.52
C ALA A 53 1.97 -11.22 -1.56
N LYS A 54 2.97 -10.93 -2.39
CA LYS A 54 4.18 -11.76 -2.52
C LYS A 54 5.14 -11.64 -1.34
N TYR A 55 5.27 -10.44 -0.79
CA TYR A 55 6.28 -10.10 0.22
C TYR A 55 5.71 -9.70 1.56
N LYS A 56 4.39 -9.76 1.74
CA LYS A 56 3.74 -9.73 3.04
C LYS A 56 4.34 -10.88 3.79
N ARG A 57 5.33 -10.55 4.61
CA ARG A 57 5.87 -11.45 5.61
C ARG A 57 4.62 -11.94 6.29
N PHE A 58 4.37 -13.25 6.19
CA PHE A 58 3.48 -13.90 7.14
C PHE A 58 3.86 -13.27 8.47
N GLU A 59 2.93 -12.56 9.10
CA GLU A 59 3.09 -12.21 10.50
C GLU A 59 3.28 -13.57 11.15
N ALA A 60 4.54 -13.93 11.40
CA ALA A 60 4.88 -15.10 12.14
C ALA A 60 4.40 -14.73 13.53
N SER A 61 3.09 -14.94 13.76
CA SER A 61 2.43 -14.62 15.00
C SER A 61 3.26 -15.36 16.04
N PRO A 62 3.96 -14.64 16.92
CA PRO A 62 4.91 -15.25 17.81
C PRO A 62 4.15 -16.23 18.68
N VAL A 63 4.39 -17.52 18.44
CA VAL A 63 3.70 -18.57 19.16
C VAL A 63 4.22 -18.56 20.59
N CYS A 64 3.29 -18.60 21.55
CA CYS A 64 3.63 -18.60 22.98
C CYS A 64 4.32 -17.31 23.46
N ALA A 65 4.09 -16.17 22.80
CA ALA A 65 4.74 -14.88 23.11
C ALA A 65 4.60 -14.47 24.60
N ASP A 66 3.40 -14.63 25.17
CA ASP A 66 3.17 -14.27 26.57
C ASP A 66 3.97 -15.17 27.53
N LEU A 67 4.00 -16.48 27.27
CA LEU A 67 4.81 -17.44 28.03
C LEU A 67 6.31 -17.16 27.85
N GLN A 68 6.73 -16.73 26.65
CA GLN A 68 8.10 -16.31 26.38
C GLN A 68 8.47 -15.04 27.16
N GLY A 69 7.56 -14.08 27.28
CA GLY A 69 7.77 -12.89 28.11
C GLY A 69 7.94 -13.26 29.59
N GLN A 70 7.03 -14.10 30.10
CA GLN A 70 7.03 -14.51 31.50
C GLN A 70 8.24 -15.40 31.87
N ILE A 71 8.67 -16.32 31.00
CA ILE A 71 9.86 -17.16 31.26
C ILE A 71 11.14 -16.31 31.30
N LEU A 72 11.26 -15.32 30.41
CA LEU A 72 12.38 -14.38 30.40
C LEU A 72 12.39 -13.48 31.64
N ALA A 73 11.23 -13.02 32.09
CA ALA A 73 11.09 -12.28 33.34
C ALA A 73 11.52 -13.14 34.54
N CYS A 74 11.04 -14.38 34.62
CA CYS A 74 11.40 -15.30 35.70
C CYS A 74 12.92 -15.53 35.78
N TYR A 75 13.59 -15.77 34.64
CA TYR A 75 15.04 -15.98 34.63
C TYR A 75 15.83 -14.72 35.04
N ARG A 76 15.37 -13.52 34.66
CA ARG A 76 16.00 -12.27 35.14
C ARG A 76 15.89 -12.13 36.65
N GLU A 77 14.71 -12.38 37.20
CA GLU A 77 14.42 -12.26 38.63
C GLU A 77 15.11 -13.36 39.46
N ASN A 78 15.34 -14.54 38.87
CA ASN A 78 15.93 -15.71 39.53
C ASN A 78 17.32 -16.07 38.97
N THR A 79 18.19 -15.07 38.79
CA THR A 79 19.55 -15.27 38.27
C THR A 79 20.31 -16.29 39.14
N GLY A 80 20.87 -17.32 38.51
CA GLY A 80 21.57 -18.42 39.20
C GLY A 80 20.66 -19.44 39.90
N LYS A 81 19.33 -19.22 39.92
CA LYS A 81 18.32 -20.10 40.53
C LYS A 81 17.28 -20.54 39.48
N THR A 82 17.75 -21.02 38.34
CA THR A 82 16.91 -21.34 37.17
C THR A 82 15.82 -22.38 37.44
N LEU A 83 16.01 -23.26 38.43
CA LEU A 83 15.00 -24.24 38.85
C LEU A 83 13.70 -23.60 39.37
N ASN A 84 13.74 -22.37 39.88
CA ASN A 84 12.53 -21.63 40.28
C ASN A 84 11.61 -21.35 39.08
N CYS A 85 12.15 -21.36 37.86
CA CYS A 85 11.41 -21.13 36.63
C CYS A 85 11.01 -22.44 35.92
N SER A 86 11.17 -23.59 36.57
CA SER A 86 10.91 -24.92 35.98
C SER A 86 9.46 -25.08 35.51
N ASN A 87 8.49 -24.66 36.32
CA ASN A 87 7.07 -24.81 35.99
C ASN A 87 6.69 -24.00 34.73
N ILE A 88 7.12 -22.73 34.67
CA ILE A 88 6.85 -21.89 33.50
C ILE A 88 7.62 -22.35 32.25
N SER A 89 8.81 -22.91 32.44
CA SER A 89 9.58 -23.52 31.35
C SER A 89 8.86 -24.74 30.76
N ALA A 90 8.23 -25.57 31.60
CA ALA A 90 7.44 -26.70 31.14
C ALA A 90 6.21 -26.25 30.33
N LEU A 91 5.49 -25.21 30.80
CA LEU A 91 4.33 -24.65 30.10
C LEU A 91 4.73 -24.05 28.73
N TYR A 92 5.83 -23.30 28.69
CA TYR A 92 6.36 -22.77 27.43
C TYR A 92 6.69 -23.89 26.44
N LEU A 93 7.35 -24.96 26.91
CA LEU A 93 7.72 -26.09 26.07
C LEU A 93 6.48 -26.84 25.52
N GLN A 94 5.44 -27.02 26.35
CA GLN A 94 4.17 -27.62 25.93
C GLN A 94 3.51 -26.80 24.81
N CYS A 95 3.45 -25.47 24.98
CA CYS A 95 2.89 -24.58 23.98
C CYS A 95 3.65 -24.65 22.64
N VAL A 96 4.99 -24.62 22.68
CA VAL A 96 5.83 -24.74 21.47
C VAL A 96 5.62 -26.10 20.79
N ASN A 97 5.59 -27.18 21.56
CA ASN A 97 5.39 -28.52 21.00
C ASN A 97 4.00 -28.69 20.38
N LYS A 98 2.95 -28.16 21.01
CA LYS A 98 1.60 -28.14 20.44
C LYS A 98 1.59 -27.40 19.11
N ALA A 99 2.16 -26.20 19.06
CA ALA A 99 2.22 -25.40 17.84
C ALA A 99 3.02 -26.07 16.71
N LYS A 100 4.12 -26.77 17.05
CA LYS A 100 4.86 -27.60 16.09
C LYS A 100 3.97 -28.71 15.51
N MET A 101 3.20 -29.39 16.35
CA MET A 101 2.30 -30.46 15.90
C MET A 101 1.16 -29.93 15.04
N ASP A 102 0.58 -28.77 15.39
CA ASP A 102 -0.47 -28.15 14.59
C ASP A 102 0.04 -27.73 13.20
N LYS A 103 1.27 -27.21 13.12
CA LYS A 103 1.95 -26.89 11.84
C LYS A 103 2.26 -28.11 10.99
N LEU A 104 2.55 -29.28 11.59
CA LEU A 104 2.85 -30.52 10.84
C LEU A 104 1.59 -31.21 10.29
N LYS A 105 0.41 -30.87 10.82
CA LYS A 105 -0.89 -31.41 10.38
C LYS A 105 -1.57 -30.57 9.30
N THR A 106 -1.05 -29.38 9.02
CA THR A 106 -1.60 -28.41 8.06
C THR A 106 -0.77 -28.44 6.78
#